data_AF-A0A1M7RN74-F1
#
_entry.id   AF-A0A1M7RN74-F1
#
_cell.length_a   1.000
_cell.length_b   1.000
_cell.length_c   1.000
_cell.angle_alpha   90.00
_cell.angle_beta   90.00
_cell.angle_gamma   90.00
#
_symmetry.space_group_name_H-M   'P 1'
#
loop_
_entity.id
_entity.type
_entity.pdbx_description
1 polymer ?
#
loop_
_entity_poly.entity_id
_entity_poly.type
_entity_poly.pdbx_seq_one_letter_code
_entity_poly.pdbx_strand_id
1 'polypeptide(L)'
;MVTGLVTMGAVALTAAPANAHENYVKGTAECVDGRYVVEWTVQNLDEEHDEKLTVSFEPTGSETEIADEIKAGESIKGTQKLPKGSRGIKDKDGRDVAKIYVKGVFLDKDGKPAFKEDGKTPLVHEEWVDVPLPGTCGDVKPSETPAPDKPSASIVLSCEAFSIELVNPTDKTVKFRVFIKLDDDKPLTEEFRVDAGEKLTLPADLDKEDAGSVGKVSEEGELEFSKIKVAVAVRDQKLAEKSLDLATCEDGAEPTASPSVSASVAPGGDASPSVSPAADSEDSLPVTGASLGGLIAAAALVLGLGVAMVVVTRRRKRA
;
A
#
# COMPACT_ATOMS: atom_id res chain seq x y z
N MET A 1 -33.53 0.86 7.91
CA MET A 1 -32.11 0.76 8.28
C MET A 1 -31.65 -0.62 7.91
N VAL A 2 -30.87 -0.74 6.83
CA VAL A 2 -30.29 -2.00 6.38
C VAL A 2 -28.84 -1.96 6.86
N THR A 3 -28.55 -2.68 7.94
CA THR A 3 -27.20 -2.81 8.49
C THR A 3 -26.41 -3.71 7.53
N GLY A 4 -25.68 -3.10 6.60
CA GLY A 4 -24.78 -3.81 5.70
C GLY A 4 -23.58 -4.33 6.47
N LEU A 5 -23.62 -5.60 6.87
CA LEU A 5 -22.47 -6.30 7.43
C LEU A 5 -21.43 -6.45 6.31
N VAL A 6 -20.41 -5.59 6.28
CA VAL A 6 -19.25 -5.75 5.39
C VAL A 6 -18.46 -6.95 5.92
N THR A 7 -18.76 -8.13 5.36
CA THR A 7 -17.94 -9.31 5.55
C THR A 7 -16.60 -9.06 4.86
N MET A 8 -15.55 -8.80 5.65
CA MET A 8 -14.19 -8.99 5.17
C MET A 8 -14.09 -10.42 4.64
N GLY A 9 -14.08 -10.54 3.31
CA GLY A 9 -13.96 -11.83 2.63
C GLY A 9 -12.71 -12.52 3.11
N ALA A 10 -12.85 -13.78 3.53
CA ALA A 10 -11.74 -14.60 3.98
C ALA A 10 -10.64 -14.57 2.92
N VAL A 11 -9.47 -14.05 3.30
CA VAL A 11 -8.24 -14.15 2.50
C VAL A 11 -8.03 -15.63 2.24
N ALA A 12 -8.21 -16.07 1.00
CA ALA A 12 -7.83 -17.40 0.58
C ALA A 12 -6.30 -17.47 0.67
N LEU A 13 -5.82 -17.96 1.81
CA LEU A 13 -4.43 -18.36 1.98
C LEU A 13 -4.23 -19.60 1.11
N THR A 14 -3.93 -19.38 -0.17
CA THR A 14 -3.38 -20.43 -1.01
C THR A 14 -2.12 -20.93 -0.32
N ALA A 15 -2.01 -22.24 -0.12
CA ALA A 15 -0.82 -22.83 0.46
C ALA A 15 0.38 -22.42 -0.41
N ALA A 16 1.28 -21.62 0.14
CA ALA A 16 2.47 -21.20 -0.56
C ALA A 16 3.29 -22.44 -0.91
N PRO A 17 3.85 -22.54 -2.12
CA PRO A 17 4.79 -23.61 -2.45
C PRO A 17 5.92 -23.62 -1.41
N ALA A 18 6.31 -24.81 -0.96
CA ALA A 18 7.43 -24.98 -0.04
C ALA A 18 8.75 -24.75 -0.78
N ASN A 19 8.99 -23.49 -1.19
CA ASN A 19 10.26 -23.03 -1.72
C ASN A 19 10.74 -21.93 -0.77
N ALA A 20 11.69 -22.28 0.09
CA ALA A 20 11.92 -21.60 1.37
C ALA A 20 12.58 -20.21 1.28
N HIS A 21 12.85 -19.69 0.07
CA HIS A 21 13.61 -18.45 -0.13
C HIS A 21 13.12 -17.61 -1.33
N GLU A 22 11.91 -17.85 -1.83
CA GLU A 22 11.36 -17.02 -2.92
C GLU A 22 10.63 -15.82 -2.32
N ASN A 23 11.04 -14.61 -2.72
CA ASN A 23 10.29 -13.40 -2.40
C ASN A 23 8.85 -13.56 -2.86
N TYR A 24 7.98 -12.88 -2.14
CA TYR A 24 6.58 -13.21 -2.17
C TYR A 24 5.73 -11.94 -2.32
N VAL A 25 4.84 -11.94 -3.32
CA VAL A 25 3.95 -10.82 -3.62
C VAL A 25 2.49 -11.17 -3.30
N LYS A 26 1.81 -10.33 -2.49
CA LYS A 26 0.41 -10.45 -2.06
C LYS A 26 -0.36 -9.23 -2.52
N GLY A 27 -1.63 -9.39 -2.88
CA GLY A 27 -2.51 -8.26 -3.13
C GLY A 27 -3.96 -8.53 -2.76
N THR A 28 -4.66 -7.48 -2.36
CA THR A 28 -6.11 -7.46 -2.10
C THR A 28 -6.71 -6.23 -2.76
N ALA A 29 -7.87 -6.39 -3.39
CA ALA A 29 -8.53 -5.30 -4.10
C ALA A 29 -9.87 -4.95 -3.45
N GLU A 30 -10.14 -3.65 -3.33
CA GLU A 30 -11.40 -3.09 -2.87
C GLU A 30 -11.92 -2.05 -3.86
N CYS A 31 -13.24 -1.85 -3.90
CA CYS A 31 -13.85 -0.79 -4.70
C CYS A 31 -14.14 0.42 -3.81
N VAL A 32 -13.45 1.54 -4.07
CA VAL A 32 -13.58 2.81 -3.34
C VAL A 32 -13.96 3.89 -4.35
N ASP A 33 -15.12 4.54 -4.14
CA ASP A 33 -15.63 5.64 -4.98
C ASP A 33 -15.68 5.35 -6.50
N GLY A 34 -16.03 4.10 -6.84
CA GLY A 34 -16.10 3.65 -8.23
C GLY A 34 -14.72 3.46 -8.90
N ARG A 35 -13.67 3.32 -8.09
CA ARG A 35 -12.33 2.90 -8.52
C ARG A 35 -11.91 1.66 -7.74
N TYR A 36 -11.20 0.74 -8.39
CA TYR A 36 -10.52 -0.31 -7.64
C TYR A 36 -9.24 0.25 -7.02
N VAL A 37 -9.04 -0.04 -5.75
CA VAL A 37 -7.82 0.24 -4.99
C VAL A 37 -7.25 -1.12 -4.60
N VAL A 38 -6.04 -1.41 -5.07
CA VAL A 38 -5.33 -2.65 -4.84
C VAL A 38 -4.23 -2.37 -3.84
N GLU A 39 -4.37 -2.89 -2.62
CA GLU A 39 -3.29 -2.92 -1.65
C GLU A 39 -2.43 -4.15 -1.90
N TRP A 40 -1.12 -3.99 -1.90
CA TRP A 40 -0.21 -5.10 -2.13
C TRP A 40 0.99 -5.04 -1.19
N THR A 41 1.67 -6.17 -1.05
CA THR A 41 2.85 -6.34 -0.21
C THR A 41 3.87 -7.18 -0.97
N VAL A 42 5.12 -6.72 -0.99
CA VAL A 42 6.28 -7.51 -1.44
C VAL A 42 7.15 -7.78 -0.22
N GLN A 43 7.52 -9.04 -0.02
CA GLN A 43 8.37 -9.46 1.08
C GLN A 43 9.70 -9.98 0.55
N ASN A 44 10.80 -9.39 1.05
CA ASN A 44 12.14 -9.90 0.84
C ASN A 44 12.42 -10.98 1.90
N LEU A 45 12.52 -12.25 1.47
CA LEU A 45 12.83 -13.38 2.34
C LEU A 45 14.33 -13.65 2.46
N ASP A 46 15.16 -12.96 1.69
CA ASP A 46 16.62 -13.01 1.83
C ASP A 46 17.03 -12.18 3.05
N GLU A 47 17.72 -12.81 4.01
CA GLU A 47 18.18 -12.18 5.24
C GLU A 47 19.56 -11.52 5.10
N GLU A 48 20.24 -11.69 3.95
CA GLU A 48 21.60 -11.24 3.71
C GLU A 48 21.69 -10.07 2.74
N HIS A 49 20.74 -9.95 1.82
CA HIS A 49 20.76 -9.01 0.70
C HIS A 49 19.54 -8.08 0.72
N ASP A 50 19.79 -6.79 0.54
CA ASP A 50 18.73 -5.81 0.25
C ASP A 50 18.21 -6.06 -1.18
N GLU A 51 16.99 -5.62 -1.49
CA GLU A 51 16.39 -5.84 -2.80
C GLU A 51 15.92 -4.50 -3.40
N LYS A 52 16.49 -4.12 -4.53
CA LYS A 52 16.03 -2.97 -5.32
C LYS A 52 14.90 -3.40 -6.24
N LEU A 53 13.73 -2.78 -6.10
CA LEU A 53 12.53 -3.16 -6.82
C LEU A 53 12.27 -2.27 -8.04
N THR A 54 11.74 -2.90 -9.08
CA THR A 54 11.02 -2.26 -10.17
C THR A 54 9.66 -2.92 -10.25
N VAL A 55 8.59 -2.15 -10.04
CA VAL A 55 7.23 -2.66 -10.07
C VAL A 55 6.48 -2.03 -11.24
N SER A 56 5.76 -2.83 -12.00
CA SER A 56 4.87 -2.35 -13.06
C SER A 56 3.48 -2.94 -12.91
N PHE A 57 2.48 -2.22 -13.39
CA PHE A 57 1.07 -2.52 -13.10
C PHE A 57 0.24 -2.56 -14.37
N GLU A 58 -0.74 -3.46 -14.36
CA GLU A 58 -1.82 -3.46 -15.34
C GLU A 58 -3.18 -3.38 -14.62
N PRO A 59 -4.18 -2.68 -15.20
CA PRO A 59 -4.14 -1.97 -16.49
C PRO A 59 -3.27 -0.69 -16.46
N THR A 60 -2.80 -0.29 -17.64
CA THR A 60 -2.03 0.95 -17.83
C THR A 60 -2.83 2.18 -17.38
N GLY A 61 -2.13 3.20 -16.90
CA GLY A 61 -2.75 4.41 -16.33
C GLY A 61 -3.20 4.27 -14.87
N SER A 62 -2.80 3.20 -14.18
CA SER A 62 -2.96 3.09 -12.73
C SER A 62 -2.02 4.06 -12.00
N GLU A 63 -2.50 4.70 -10.93
CA GLU A 63 -1.68 5.54 -10.04
C GLU A 63 -1.06 4.65 -8.95
N THR A 64 0.23 4.82 -8.66
CA THR A 64 0.94 3.96 -7.68
C THR A 64 1.89 4.74 -6.78
N GLU A 65 2.05 4.26 -5.56
CA GLU A 65 3.04 4.75 -4.59
C GLU A 65 3.91 3.57 -4.12
N ILE A 66 5.23 3.68 -4.29
CA ILE A 66 6.20 2.60 -4.04
C ILE A 66 7.48 3.20 -3.47
N ALA A 67 8.19 2.45 -2.63
CA ALA A 67 9.59 2.73 -2.31
C ALA A 67 10.49 1.81 -3.14
N ASP A 68 11.65 2.33 -3.54
CA ASP A 68 12.51 1.69 -4.53
C ASP A 68 13.32 0.50 -4.00
N GLU A 69 13.34 0.29 -2.68
CA GLU A 69 14.20 -0.69 -2.01
C GLU A 69 13.52 -1.34 -0.80
N ILE A 70 13.73 -2.65 -0.63
CA ILE A 70 13.34 -3.42 0.56
C ILE A 70 14.60 -3.94 1.24
N LYS A 71 14.74 -3.70 2.54
CA LYS A 71 15.84 -4.27 3.32
C LYS A 71 15.73 -5.78 3.47
N ALA A 72 16.87 -6.43 3.68
CA ALA A 72 16.94 -7.86 3.95
C ALA A 72 15.95 -8.28 5.06
N GLY A 73 15.13 -9.29 4.79
CA GLY A 73 14.10 -9.81 5.71
C GLY A 73 12.88 -8.90 5.95
N GLU A 74 12.79 -7.74 5.29
CA GLU A 74 11.68 -6.81 5.46
C GLU A 74 10.57 -6.97 4.39
N SER A 75 9.50 -6.21 4.57
CA SER A 75 8.40 -6.15 3.60
C SER A 75 8.02 -4.71 3.33
N ILE A 76 7.71 -4.40 2.07
CA ILE A 76 7.11 -3.14 1.66
C ILE A 76 5.64 -3.33 1.32
N LYS A 77 4.84 -2.31 1.60
CA LYS A 77 3.45 -2.21 1.15
C LYS A 77 3.31 -1.09 0.15
N GLY A 78 2.42 -1.27 -0.81
CA GLY A 78 2.06 -0.22 -1.74
C GLY A 78 0.60 -0.32 -2.15
N THR A 79 0.17 0.69 -2.90
CA THR A 79 -1.20 0.80 -3.37
C THR A 79 -1.20 1.09 -4.86
N GLN A 80 -2.09 0.43 -5.59
CA GLN A 80 -2.38 0.69 -7.00
C GLN A 80 -3.85 1.12 -7.13
N LYS A 81 -4.09 2.34 -7.63
CA LYS A 81 -5.44 2.82 -7.94
C LYS A 81 -5.70 2.64 -9.43
N LEU A 82 -6.69 1.84 -9.78
CA LEU A 82 -7.07 1.63 -11.18
C LEU A 82 -7.83 2.85 -11.71
N PRO A 83 -7.78 3.11 -13.04
CA PRO A 83 -8.60 4.15 -13.67
C PRO A 83 -10.08 4.00 -13.33
N LYS A 84 -10.79 5.13 -13.18
CA LYS A 84 -12.23 5.13 -12.86
C LYS A 84 -13.02 4.38 -13.94
N GLY A 85 -13.89 3.47 -13.50
CA GLY A 85 -14.68 2.61 -14.40
C GLY A 85 -13.90 1.47 -15.07
N SER A 86 -12.61 1.30 -14.75
CA SER A 86 -11.83 0.14 -15.19
C SER A 86 -12.45 -1.15 -14.67
N ARG A 87 -12.42 -2.21 -15.49
CA ARG A 87 -12.77 -3.58 -15.09
C ARG A 87 -11.54 -4.43 -14.79
N GLY A 88 -10.35 -3.82 -14.72
CA GLY A 88 -9.09 -4.55 -14.73
C GLY A 88 -8.82 -5.19 -16.09
N ILE A 89 -8.10 -6.31 -16.07
CA ILE A 89 -7.81 -7.15 -17.22
C ILE A 89 -8.31 -8.57 -16.98
N LYS A 90 -8.47 -9.35 -18.04
CA LYS A 90 -8.91 -10.74 -17.93
C LYS A 90 -7.73 -11.66 -17.67
N ASP A 91 -7.79 -12.45 -16.59
CA ASP A 91 -6.87 -13.56 -16.39
C ASP A 91 -7.19 -14.72 -17.35
N LYS A 92 -6.38 -15.79 -17.29
CA LYS A 92 -6.58 -17.00 -18.10
C LYS A 92 -7.93 -17.69 -17.90
N ASP A 93 -8.60 -17.43 -16.78
CA ASP A 93 -9.89 -18.02 -16.40
C ASP A 93 -11.06 -17.05 -16.71
N GLY A 94 -10.79 -15.88 -17.32
CA GLY A 94 -11.79 -14.86 -17.67
C GLY A 94 -12.25 -13.99 -16.51
N ARG A 95 -11.57 -14.04 -15.36
CA ARG A 95 -11.86 -13.19 -14.19
C ARG A 95 -11.23 -11.81 -14.37
N ASP A 96 -11.90 -10.80 -13.83
CA ASP A 96 -11.38 -9.43 -13.76
C ASP A 96 -10.27 -9.39 -12.67
N VAL A 97 -9.04 -9.04 -13.06
CA VAL A 97 -7.87 -8.95 -12.17
C VAL A 97 -7.12 -7.63 -12.39
N ALA A 98 -6.41 -7.17 -11.37
CA ALA A 98 -5.30 -6.24 -11.54
C ALA A 98 -4.00 -7.04 -11.54
N LYS A 99 -3.05 -6.69 -12.40
CA LYS A 99 -1.74 -7.37 -12.42
C LYS A 99 -0.65 -6.50 -11.85
N ILE A 100 0.19 -7.15 -11.07
CA ILE A 100 1.39 -6.57 -10.49
C ILE A 100 2.55 -7.40 -10.98
N TYR A 101 3.50 -6.76 -11.64
CA TYR A 101 4.78 -7.35 -11.99
C TYR A 101 5.85 -6.76 -11.09
N VAL A 102 6.56 -7.62 -10.38
CA VAL A 102 7.68 -7.24 -9.53
C VAL A 102 8.95 -7.81 -10.12
N LYS A 103 9.93 -6.93 -10.32
CA LYS A 103 11.31 -7.30 -10.65
C LYS A 103 12.23 -6.75 -9.57
N GLY A 104 12.82 -7.64 -8.79
CA GLY A 104 13.81 -7.30 -7.76
C GLY A 104 15.22 -7.67 -8.18
N VAL A 105 16.18 -6.81 -7.88
CA VAL A 105 17.62 -7.09 -8.00
C VAL A 105 18.20 -7.06 -6.60
N PHE A 106 18.74 -8.19 -6.16
CA PHE A 106 19.37 -8.27 -4.84
C PHE A 106 20.70 -7.51 -4.85
N LEU A 107 20.99 -6.82 -3.75
CA LEU A 107 22.16 -5.99 -3.56
C LEU A 107 23.04 -6.58 -2.45
N ASP A 108 24.35 -6.53 -2.65
CA ASP A 108 25.34 -6.82 -1.63
C ASP A 108 25.45 -5.67 -0.60
N LYS A 109 26.32 -5.85 0.39
CA LYS A 109 26.55 -4.87 1.46
C LYS A 109 27.12 -3.54 0.97
N ASP A 110 27.66 -3.50 -0.24
CA ASP A 110 28.20 -2.29 -0.88
C ASP A 110 27.13 -1.63 -1.79
N GLY A 111 25.90 -2.13 -1.81
CA GLY A 111 24.80 -1.62 -2.65
C GLY A 111 24.92 -2.00 -4.13
N LYS A 112 25.77 -2.97 -4.48
CA LYS A 112 25.95 -3.45 -5.86
C LYS A 112 25.13 -4.71 -6.09
N PRO A 113 24.76 -5.05 -7.34
CA PRO A 113 24.04 -6.29 -7.61
C PRO A 113 24.79 -7.51 -7.06
N ALA A 114 24.11 -8.32 -6.24
CA ALA A 114 24.59 -9.62 -5.84
C ALA A 114 24.59 -10.54 -7.07
N PHE A 115 25.59 -11.41 -7.18
CA PHE A 115 25.76 -12.33 -8.31
C PHE A 115 25.59 -13.77 -7.87
N LYS A 116 25.13 -14.63 -8.78
CA LYS A 116 25.12 -16.08 -8.62
C LYS A 116 26.56 -16.61 -8.50
N GLU A 117 26.71 -17.91 -8.19
CA GLU A 117 28.01 -18.58 -8.08
C GLU A 117 28.91 -18.45 -9.32
N ASP A 118 28.33 -18.14 -10.50
CA ASP A 118 29.06 -17.89 -11.74
C ASP A 118 29.80 -16.54 -11.77
N GLY A 119 29.53 -15.64 -10.82
CA GLY A 119 30.10 -14.30 -10.70
C GLY A 119 29.73 -13.35 -11.85
N LYS A 120 28.72 -13.67 -12.65
CA LYS A 120 28.34 -12.93 -13.87
C LYS A 120 26.85 -12.63 -13.97
N THR A 121 26.01 -13.51 -13.44
CA THR A 121 24.56 -13.36 -13.52
C THR A 121 24.05 -12.73 -12.22
N PRO A 122 23.40 -11.55 -12.26
CA PRO A 122 22.79 -10.98 -11.07
C PRO A 122 21.75 -11.92 -10.48
N LEU A 123 21.61 -11.88 -9.16
CA LEU A 123 20.51 -12.51 -8.45
C LEU A 123 19.28 -11.61 -8.65
N VAL A 124 18.28 -12.13 -9.34
CA VAL A 124 17.06 -11.39 -9.73
C VAL A 124 15.85 -12.21 -9.34
N HIS A 125 14.84 -11.55 -8.78
CA HIS A 125 13.50 -12.06 -8.55
C HIS A 125 12.54 -11.44 -9.59
N GLU A 126 11.74 -12.24 -10.28
CA GLU A 126 10.71 -11.77 -11.22
C GLU A 126 9.42 -12.55 -10.97
N GLU A 127 8.34 -11.86 -10.64
CA GLU A 127 7.03 -12.47 -10.36
C GLU A 127 5.87 -11.63 -10.92
N TRP A 128 4.89 -12.30 -11.50
CA TRP A 128 3.58 -11.72 -11.84
C TRP A 128 2.53 -12.21 -10.86
N VAL A 129 1.76 -11.28 -10.30
CA VAL A 129 0.62 -11.59 -9.45
C VAL A 129 -0.66 -11.03 -10.05
N ASP A 130 -1.63 -11.91 -10.24
CA ASP A 130 -3.01 -11.58 -10.58
C ASP A 130 -3.78 -11.35 -9.28
N VAL A 131 -4.16 -10.11 -9.00
CA VAL A 131 -5.00 -9.75 -7.86
C VAL A 131 -6.46 -9.77 -8.29
N PRO A 132 -7.29 -10.70 -7.78
CA PRO A 132 -8.71 -10.76 -8.14
C PRO A 132 -9.40 -9.46 -7.77
N LEU A 133 -10.07 -8.83 -8.74
CA LEU A 133 -10.94 -7.70 -8.46
C LEU A 133 -12.28 -8.25 -7.96
N PRO A 134 -12.90 -7.61 -6.96
CA PRO A 134 -14.29 -7.90 -6.65
C PRO A 134 -15.15 -7.61 -7.90
N GLY A 135 -16.39 -8.09 -7.92
CA GLY A 135 -17.31 -7.85 -9.05
C GLY A 135 -17.44 -6.37 -9.42
N THR A 136 -18.16 -6.06 -10.51
CA THR A 136 -18.19 -4.72 -11.14
C THR A 136 -18.19 -3.55 -10.15
N CYS A 137 -17.09 -2.78 -10.14
CA CYS A 137 -16.99 -1.50 -9.45
C CYS A 137 -17.74 -0.42 -10.23
N GLY A 138 -19.07 -0.47 -10.13
CA GLY A 138 -20.00 0.46 -10.79
C GLY A 138 -21.25 0.63 -9.94
N ASP A 139 -21.73 1.88 -9.85
CA ASP A 139 -22.91 2.33 -9.10
C ASP A 139 -23.02 1.84 -7.64
N VAL A 140 -21.89 1.53 -7.02
CA VAL A 140 -21.86 1.42 -5.57
C VAL A 140 -22.18 2.82 -5.06
N LYS A 141 -23.42 3.01 -4.60
CA LYS A 141 -23.82 4.13 -3.72
C LYS A 141 -22.63 4.34 -2.78
N PRO A 142 -22.01 5.54 -2.74
CA PRO A 142 -20.73 5.78 -2.08
C PRO A 142 -20.68 4.91 -0.86
N SER A 143 -19.81 3.90 -0.87
CA SER A 143 -19.66 3.04 0.28
C SER A 143 -19.40 4.04 1.39
N GLU A 144 -20.31 4.12 2.36
CA GLU A 144 -19.98 4.67 3.66
C GLU A 144 -18.96 3.68 4.21
N THR A 145 -17.73 3.71 3.66
CA THR A 145 -16.53 3.33 4.39
C THR A 145 -16.77 3.98 5.73
N PRO A 146 -17.01 3.19 6.80
CA PRO A 146 -17.33 3.78 8.09
C PRO A 146 -16.24 4.81 8.30
N ALA A 147 -16.62 6.09 8.30
CA ALA A 147 -15.67 7.18 8.36
C ALA A 147 -14.75 6.79 9.51
N PRO A 148 -13.44 6.60 9.24
CA PRO A 148 -12.59 5.89 10.18
C PRO A 148 -12.85 6.48 11.56
N ASP A 149 -13.26 5.76 12.60
CA ASP A 149 -13.69 6.46 13.84
C ASP A 149 -12.50 7.14 14.59
N LYS A 150 -11.33 7.17 13.96
CA LYS A 150 -10.04 7.56 14.53
C LYS A 150 -9.31 8.51 13.60
N PRO A 151 -8.65 9.54 14.16
CA PRO A 151 -7.74 10.40 13.41
C PRO A 151 -6.67 9.62 12.67
N SER A 152 -6.37 10.04 11.45
CA SER A 152 -5.31 9.46 10.61
C SER A 152 -4.44 10.55 9.99
N ALA A 153 -3.25 10.16 9.56
CA ALA A 153 -2.32 11.03 8.86
C ALA A 153 -1.62 10.27 7.73
N SER A 154 -1.36 10.94 6.61
CA SER A 154 -0.52 10.47 5.50
C SER A 154 0.62 11.46 5.28
N ILE A 155 1.81 10.95 4.99
CA ILE A 155 3.00 11.77 4.74
C ILE A 155 3.61 11.32 3.41
N VAL A 156 3.74 12.26 2.47
CA VAL A 156 4.46 12.10 1.21
C VAL A 156 5.74 12.93 1.29
N LEU A 157 6.88 12.25 1.26
CA LEU A 157 8.21 12.88 1.14
C LEU A 157 8.83 12.43 -0.18
N SER A 158 9.15 13.37 -1.06
CA SER A 158 9.99 13.14 -2.23
C SER A 158 11.01 14.28 -2.37
N CYS A 159 11.98 14.12 -3.27
CA CYS A 159 12.98 15.14 -3.54
C CYS A 159 12.37 16.45 -4.09
N GLU A 160 11.19 16.38 -4.71
CA GLU A 160 10.53 17.52 -5.37
C GLU A 160 9.35 18.08 -4.57
N ALA A 161 8.74 17.26 -3.71
CA ALA A 161 7.50 17.61 -3.05
C ALA A 161 7.42 17.06 -1.64
N PHE A 162 6.78 17.85 -0.79
CA PHE A 162 6.44 17.51 0.57
C PHE A 162 4.95 17.75 0.79
N SER A 163 4.23 16.72 1.26
CA SER A 163 2.82 16.88 1.64
C SER A 163 2.46 16.05 2.86
N ILE A 164 1.68 16.64 3.76
CA ILE A 164 1.07 15.93 4.90
C ILE A 164 -0.44 16.10 4.78
N GLU A 165 -1.18 14.99 4.81
CA GLU A 165 -2.64 15.00 4.90
C GLU A 165 -3.05 14.53 6.30
N LEU A 166 -3.83 15.37 7.00
CA LEU A 166 -4.38 15.10 8.32
C LEU A 166 -5.89 14.96 8.18
N VAL A 167 -6.46 13.87 8.67
CA VAL A 167 -7.90 13.60 8.60
C VAL A 167 -8.45 13.42 9.99
N ASN A 168 -9.42 14.25 10.38
CA ASN A 168 -10.16 14.12 11.63
C ASN A 168 -11.60 13.68 11.38
N PRO A 169 -11.86 12.38 11.36
CA PRO A 169 -13.20 11.84 11.14
C PRO A 169 -14.09 11.86 12.40
N THR A 170 -13.59 12.34 13.54
CA THR A 170 -14.33 12.34 14.80
C THR A 170 -15.32 13.50 14.89
N ASP A 171 -16.20 13.48 15.90
CA ASP A 171 -17.18 14.54 16.18
C ASP A 171 -16.60 15.75 16.93
N LYS A 172 -15.28 15.76 17.18
CA LYS A 172 -14.59 16.78 17.98
C LYS A 172 -13.32 17.23 17.29
N THR A 173 -12.92 18.48 17.48
CA THR A 173 -11.63 18.98 17.02
C THR A 173 -10.48 18.16 17.62
N VAL A 174 -9.56 17.74 16.76
CA VAL A 174 -8.37 16.96 17.15
C VAL A 174 -7.11 17.80 16.93
N LYS A 175 -6.18 17.70 17.88
CA LYS A 175 -4.85 18.30 17.77
C LYS A 175 -3.86 17.27 17.24
N PHE A 176 -3.33 17.53 16.06
CA PHE A 176 -2.20 16.81 15.49
C PHE A 176 -0.92 17.54 15.86
N ARG A 177 0.10 16.80 16.30
CA ARG A 177 1.46 17.31 16.45
C ARG A 177 2.29 16.78 15.30
N VAL A 178 2.84 17.69 14.51
CA VAL A 178 3.76 17.36 13.42
C VAL A 178 5.16 17.67 13.91
N PHE A 179 6.02 16.67 13.85
CA PHE A 179 7.42 16.75 14.21
C PHE A 179 8.24 16.71 12.93
N ILE A 180 9.03 17.75 12.68
CA ILE A 180 9.98 17.81 11.58
C ILE A 180 11.36 17.90 12.18
N LYS A 181 12.16 16.86 11.97
CA LYS A 181 13.58 16.84 12.35
C LYS A 181 14.40 16.96 11.07
N LEU A 182 15.26 17.97 11.03
CA LEU A 182 16.27 18.17 10.00
C LEU A 182 17.60 17.72 10.63
N ASP A 183 18.25 16.73 10.03
CA ASP A 183 19.48 16.09 10.53
C ASP A 183 19.47 15.78 12.05
N ASP A 184 20.34 16.45 12.80
CA ASP A 184 20.52 16.32 14.25
C ASP A 184 20.04 17.53 15.06
N ASP A 185 19.31 18.41 14.41
CA ASP A 185 18.73 19.57 15.07
C ASP A 185 17.56 19.18 15.98
N LYS A 186 17.26 20.12 16.89
CA LYS A 186 16.09 20.04 17.75
C LYS A 186 14.84 19.96 16.87
N PRO A 187 13.96 18.94 17.06
CA PRO A 187 12.80 18.77 16.19
C PRO A 187 11.89 20.00 16.28
N LEU A 188 11.54 20.55 15.12
CA LEU A 188 10.46 21.52 14.99
C LEU A 188 9.16 20.78 15.29
N THR A 189 8.39 21.32 16.21
CA THR A 189 7.10 20.74 16.61
C THR A 189 6.03 21.79 16.40
N GLU A 190 5.08 21.51 15.53
CA GLU A 190 3.90 22.34 15.33
C GLU A 190 2.61 21.58 15.64
N GLU A 191 1.64 22.28 16.21
CA GLU A 191 0.33 21.72 16.52
C GLU A 191 -0.72 22.27 15.54
N PHE A 192 -1.38 21.37 14.82
CA PHE A 192 -2.50 21.70 13.95
C PHE A 192 -3.81 21.24 14.57
N ARG A 193 -4.83 22.10 14.52
CA ARG A 193 -6.20 21.76 14.93
C ARG A 193 -6.98 21.46 13.66
N VAL A 194 -7.54 20.26 13.60
CA VAL A 194 -8.44 19.87 12.50
C VAL A 194 -9.81 19.65 13.11
N ASP A 195 -10.80 20.39 12.62
CA ASP A 195 -12.16 20.31 13.15
C ASP A 195 -12.83 18.98 12.80
N ALA A 196 -13.99 18.75 13.42
CA ALA A 196 -14.73 17.52 13.30
C ALA A 196 -15.16 17.25 11.85
N GLY A 197 -14.80 16.09 11.31
CA GLY A 197 -15.09 15.70 9.93
C GLY A 197 -14.23 16.39 8.86
N GLU A 198 -13.23 17.19 9.25
CA GLU A 198 -12.40 17.93 8.31
C GLU A 198 -11.09 17.23 7.96
N LYS A 199 -10.49 17.73 6.88
CA LYS A 199 -9.18 17.37 6.35
C LYS A 199 -8.31 18.63 6.31
N LEU A 200 -7.03 18.48 6.63
CA LEU A 200 -6.02 19.54 6.47
C LEU A 200 -4.83 18.99 5.67
N THR A 201 -4.42 19.70 4.63
CA THR A 201 -3.34 19.34 3.71
C THR A 201 -2.23 20.38 3.80
N LEU A 202 -1.06 19.97 4.28
CA LEU A 202 0.12 20.84 4.39
C LEU A 202 1.01 20.68 3.14
N PRO A 203 1.62 21.77 2.65
CA PRO A 203 1.49 23.15 3.12
C PRO A 203 0.31 23.93 2.50
N ALA A 204 -0.48 23.32 1.61
CA ALA A 204 -1.49 24.02 0.80
C ALA A 204 -2.56 24.78 1.60
N ASP A 205 -2.98 24.23 2.74
CA ASP A 205 -4.02 24.78 3.61
C ASP A 205 -3.46 25.66 4.73
N LEU A 206 -2.15 25.97 4.72
CA LEU A 206 -1.57 26.93 5.65
C LEU A 206 -1.75 28.35 5.11
N ASP A 207 -2.55 29.15 5.81
CA ASP A 207 -2.49 30.59 5.65
C ASP A 207 -1.07 31.08 6.03
N LYS A 208 -0.54 32.07 5.31
CA LYS A 208 0.84 32.57 5.52
C LYS A 208 1.12 33.01 6.96
N GLU A 209 0.08 33.35 7.72
CA GLU A 209 0.15 33.75 9.13
C GLU A 209 0.22 32.55 10.08
N ASP A 210 -0.38 31.41 9.70
CA ASP A 210 -0.45 30.17 10.49
C ASP A 210 0.65 29.15 10.12
N ALA A 211 1.37 29.38 9.02
CA ALA A 211 2.43 28.50 8.56
C ALA A 211 3.65 28.41 9.50
N GLY A 212 3.71 29.24 10.54
CA GLY A 212 4.69 29.13 11.61
C GLY A 212 6.15 29.05 11.12
N SER A 213 6.91 28.16 11.73
CA SER A 213 8.29 27.82 11.33
C SER A 213 8.31 26.84 10.15
N VAL A 214 7.25 26.05 9.95
CA VAL A 214 7.15 25.06 8.86
C VAL A 214 7.08 25.71 7.48
N GLY A 215 6.37 26.83 7.34
CA GLY A 215 6.31 27.61 6.10
C GLY A 215 7.63 28.29 5.75
N LYS A 216 8.42 28.69 6.76
CA LYS A 216 9.73 29.33 6.54
C LYS A 216 10.77 28.40 5.94
N VAL A 217 10.67 27.10 6.21
CA VAL A 217 11.52 26.09 5.57
C VAL A 217 11.26 26.02 4.06
N SER A 218 10.11 26.48 3.56
CA SER A 218 9.79 26.39 2.12
C SER A 218 10.17 27.63 1.29
N GLU A 219 10.38 28.81 1.89
CA GLU A 219 10.53 30.07 1.13
C GLU A 219 11.92 30.73 1.21
N GLU A 220 12.79 30.39 2.18
CA GLU A 220 14.06 31.08 2.40
C GLU A 220 15.30 30.17 2.27
N GLY A 221 15.89 30.11 1.08
CA GLY A 221 17.31 29.73 0.86
C GLY A 221 17.63 28.23 0.79
N GLU A 222 18.77 27.91 0.16
CA GLU A 222 19.35 26.55 0.15
C GLU A 222 19.43 25.99 1.57
N LEU A 223 18.66 24.95 1.83
CA LEU A 223 18.69 24.28 3.12
C LEU A 223 19.77 23.21 3.06
N GLU A 224 20.87 23.41 3.78
CA GLU A 224 21.97 22.45 3.90
C GLU A 224 21.61 21.31 4.88
N PHE A 225 20.50 20.60 4.66
CA PHE A 225 20.23 19.38 5.43
C PHE A 225 20.33 18.12 4.58
N SER A 226 20.90 17.07 5.16
CA SER A 226 21.09 15.78 4.48
C SER A 226 19.90 14.85 4.68
N LYS A 227 19.14 15.02 5.78
CA LYS A 227 18.05 14.12 6.15
C LYS A 227 16.87 14.88 6.72
N ILE A 228 15.69 14.62 6.16
CA ILE A 228 14.42 15.06 6.72
C ILE A 228 13.74 13.85 7.35
N LYS A 229 13.23 14.03 8.57
CA LYS A 229 12.34 13.08 9.22
C LYS A 229 11.08 13.77 9.69
N VAL A 230 9.93 13.26 9.24
CA VAL A 230 8.61 13.80 9.57
C VAL A 230 7.81 12.74 10.30
N ALA A 231 7.23 13.11 11.43
CA ALA A 231 6.30 12.27 12.17
C ALA A 231 5.04 13.05 12.53
N VAL A 232 3.91 12.37 12.50
CA VAL A 232 2.62 12.94 12.92
C VAL A 232 2.08 12.11 14.07
N ALA A 233 1.64 12.78 15.13
CA ALA A 233 1.01 12.16 16.28
C ALA A 233 -0.28 12.88 16.69
N VAL A 234 -1.18 12.14 17.32
CA VAL A 234 -2.32 12.69 18.04
C VAL A 234 -2.20 12.27 19.50
N ARG A 235 -2.19 13.26 20.40
CA ARG A 235 -1.82 13.06 21.82
C ARG A 235 -0.43 12.42 21.92
N ASP A 236 -0.35 11.17 22.35
CA ASP A 236 0.89 10.39 22.50
C ASP A 236 0.93 9.19 21.53
N GLN A 237 -0.01 9.11 20.59
CA GLN A 237 -0.08 8.05 19.59
C GLN A 237 0.53 8.54 18.27
N LYS A 238 1.62 7.90 17.83
CA LYS A 238 2.21 8.10 16.51
C LYS A 238 1.26 7.54 15.44
N LEU A 239 0.86 8.38 14.48
CA LEU A 239 -0.02 8.03 13.38
C LEU A 239 0.75 7.69 12.10
N ALA A 240 1.75 8.52 11.76
CA ALA A 240 2.58 8.33 10.57
C ALA A 240 4.01 8.80 10.84
N GLU A 241 4.98 8.20 10.14
CA GLU A 241 6.39 8.60 10.19
C GLU A 241 7.06 8.26 8.85
N LYS A 242 7.78 9.22 8.29
CA LYS A 242 8.57 9.06 7.07
C LYS A 242 9.91 9.77 7.22
N SER A 243 10.93 9.27 6.55
CA SER A 243 12.22 9.94 6.42
C SER A 243 12.67 9.93 4.97
N LEU A 244 13.34 11.00 4.56
CA LEU A 244 13.95 11.16 3.26
C LEU A 244 15.42 11.55 3.47
N ASP A 245 16.30 10.85 2.77
CA ASP A 245 17.73 11.17 2.71
C ASP A 245 17.98 11.93 1.40
N LEU A 246 18.29 13.22 1.50
CA LEU A 246 18.44 14.09 0.34
C LEU A 246 19.77 13.89 -0.37
N ALA A 247 20.76 13.28 0.27
CA ALA A 247 21.98 12.88 -0.43
C ALA A 247 21.66 11.87 -1.55
N THR A 248 20.57 11.10 -1.41
CA THR A 248 20.11 10.18 -2.46
C THR A 248 19.35 10.87 -3.59
N CYS A 249 18.98 12.14 -3.43
CA CYS A 249 18.26 12.91 -4.44
C CYS A 249 19.19 13.51 -5.51
N GLU A 250 20.49 13.65 -5.24
CA GLU A 250 21.44 14.35 -6.12
C GLU A 250 21.91 13.52 -7.33
N ASP A 251 21.62 12.21 -7.37
CA ASP A 251 21.97 11.33 -8.50
C ASP A 251 20.87 11.26 -9.59
N GLY A 252 19.91 12.19 -9.56
CA GLY A 252 18.93 12.39 -10.62
C GLY A 252 19.59 12.85 -11.93
N ALA A 253 20.04 11.89 -12.72
CA ALA A 253 20.44 12.08 -14.11
C ALA A 253 19.45 13.01 -14.83
N GLU A 254 19.98 13.99 -15.57
CA GLU A 254 19.19 14.83 -16.47
C GLU A 254 18.14 13.96 -17.20
N PRO A 255 16.86 14.36 -17.24
CA PRO A 255 15.88 13.67 -18.03
C PRO A 255 16.38 13.66 -19.47
N THR A 256 16.89 12.51 -19.92
CA THR A 256 17.32 12.31 -21.30
C THR A 256 16.11 12.61 -22.17
N ALA A 257 16.21 13.71 -22.92
CA ALA A 257 15.13 14.25 -23.73
C ALA A 257 14.44 13.13 -24.51
N SER A 258 13.17 12.92 -24.20
CA SER A 258 12.31 11.96 -24.85
C SER A 258 12.29 12.26 -26.37
N PRO A 259 12.64 11.32 -27.25
CA PRO A 259 12.66 11.57 -28.68
C PRO A 259 11.26 11.87 -29.20
N SER A 260 11.15 13.02 -29.86
CA SER A 260 9.95 13.51 -30.53
C SER A 260 9.47 12.51 -31.58
N VAL A 261 8.32 11.87 -31.34
CA VAL A 261 7.68 10.99 -32.33
C VAL A 261 6.65 11.80 -33.12
N SER A 262 6.94 11.98 -34.41
CA SER A 262 6.04 12.60 -35.39
C SER A 262 4.83 11.71 -35.68
N ALA A 263 3.68 12.37 -35.82
CA ALA A 263 2.39 11.81 -36.21
C ALA A 263 2.39 11.15 -37.61
N SER A 264 1.58 10.11 -37.83
CA SER A 264 0.81 9.96 -39.09
C SER A 264 -0.18 8.78 -39.15
N VAL A 265 -1.38 9.08 -39.66
CA VAL A 265 -2.36 8.27 -40.43
C VAL A 265 -3.32 7.29 -39.72
N ALA A 266 -4.62 7.63 -39.78
CA ALA A 266 -5.76 6.69 -39.93
C ALA A 266 -6.12 6.60 -41.43
N PRO A 267 -6.70 5.50 -41.98
CA PRO A 267 -8.15 5.26 -41.81
C PRO A 267 -8.66 3.79 -41.90
N GLY A 268 -9.87 3.58 -41.37
CA GLY A 268 -10.95 2.80 -42.02
C GLY A 268 -11.07 1.30 -41.75
N GLY A 269 -12.29 0.83 -41.44
CA GLY A 269 -12.69 -0.57 -41.65
C GLY A 269 -13.82 -1.09 -40.76
N ASP A 270 -15.02 -1.20 -41.33
CA ASP A 270 -16.24 -1.90 -40.89
C ASP A 270 -16.06 -3.28 -40.22
N ALA A 271 -16.94 -3.60 -39.26
CA ALA A 271 -18.03 -4.58 -39.41
C ALA A 271 -18.48 -5.18 -38.06
N SER A 272 -19.80 -5.12 -37.82
CA SER A 272 -20.54 -5.87 -36.80
C SER A 272 -20.74 -7.33 -37.26
N PRO A 273 -20.88 -8.31 -36.33
CA PRO A 273 -22.23 -8.82 -36.13
C PRO A 273 -22.60 -9.19 -34.68
N SER A 274 -23.92 -9.15 -34.49
CA SER A 274 -24.71 -9.52 -33.32
C SER A 274 -24.81 -11.03 -33.14
N VAL A 275 -24.66 -11.52 -31.90
CA VAL A 275 -25.18 -12.84 -31.49
C VAL A 275 -25.64 -12.78 -30.02
N SER A 276 -26.84 -13.30 -29.76
CA SER A 276 -27.42 -13.62 -28.44
C SER A 276 -28.26 -14.90 -28.61
N PRO A 277 -28.75 -15.52 -27.53
CA PRO A 277 -28.04 -16.19 -26.45
C PRO A 277 -28.39 -17.70 -26.42
N ALA A 278 -27.62 -18.53 -25.71
CA ALA A 278 -27.95 -19.94 -25.48
C ALA A 278 -28.03 -20.25 -23.97
N ALA A 279 -29.01 -21.10 -23.67
CA ALA A 279 -29.62 -21.39 -22.38
C ALA A 279 -28.75 -22.20 -21.39
N ASP A 280 -29.10 -21.98 -20.13
CA ASP A 280 -29.23 -22.94 -19.01
C ASP A 280 -28.36 -24.20 -18.97
N SER A 281 -27.58 -24.29 -17.89
CA SER A 281 -27.38 -25.54 -17.15
C SER A 281 -27.11 -25.22 -15.68
N GLU A 282 -28.09 -25.53 -14.84
CA GLU A 282 -28.00 -25.52 -13.38
C GLU A 282 -27.12 -26.71 -12.94
N ASP A 283 -25.92 -26.42 -12.42
CA ASP A 283 -25.06 -27.42 -11.77
C ASP A 283 -24.88 -27.01 -10.30
N SER A 284 -25.80 -27.46 -9.45
CA SER A 284 -25.76 -27.22 -8.01
C SER A 284 -24.75 -28.17 -7.36
N LEU A 285 -23.55 -27.67 -7.10
CA LEU A 285 -22.56 -28.36 -6.28
C LEU A 285 -23.02 -28.41 -4.82
N PRO A 286 -22.80 -29.53 -4.10
CA PRO A 286 -23.23 -29.68 -2.72
C PRO A 286 -22.48 -28.69 -1.82
N VAL A 287 -23.23 -27.77 -1.22
CA VAL A 287 -22.74 -26.91 -0.15
C VAL A 287 -22.50 -27.77 1.09
N THR A 288 -21.27 -28.27 1.23
CA THR A 288 -20.80 -28.82 2.51
C THR A 288 -20.48 -27.65 3.44
N GLY A 289 -21.53 -27.05 3.99
CA GLY A 289 -21.41 -26.02 5.01
C GLY A 289 -20.87 -26.60 6.31
N ALA A 290 -19.54 -26.61 6.47
CA ALA A 290 -18.95 -26.67 7.79
C ALA A 290 -19.41 -25.40 8.52
N SER A 291 -20.35 -25.56 9.46
CA SER A 291 -20.95 -24.44 10.18
C SER A 291 -19.84 -23.58 10.79
N LEU A 292 -19.69 -22.35 10.29
CA LEU A 292 -18.65 -21.40 10.69
C LEU A 292 -18.62 -21.16 12.22
N GLY A 293 -19.77 -21.35 12.89
CA GLY A 293 -19.88 -21.28 14.35
C GLY A 293 -19.07 -22.35 15.11
N GLY A 294 -18.78 -23.50 14.50
CA GLY A 294 -18.01 -24.57 15.14
C GLY A 294 -16.52 -24.25 15.28
N LEU A 295 -15.94 -23.51 14.31
CA LEU A 295 -14.51 -23.19 14.30
C LEU A 295 -14.14 -22.14 15.35
N ILE A 296 -15.02 -21.15 15.59
CA ILE A 296 -14.78 -20.10 16.59
C ILE A 296 -14.81 -20.68 18.01
N ALA A 297 -15.73 -21.59 18.30
CA ALA A 297 -15.82 -22.26 19.61
C ALA A 297 -14.57 -23.13 19.88
N ALA A 298 -14.07 -23.84 18.87
CA ALA A 298 -12.85 -24.64 19.00
C ALA A 298 -11.60 -23.78 19.26
N ALA A 299 -11.47 -22.65 18.56
CA ALA A 299 -10.35 -21.73 18.74
C ALA A 299 -10.32 -21.10 20.15
N ALA A 300 -11.47 -20.68 20.67
CA ALA A 300 -11.59 -20.13 22.03
C ALA A 300 -11.21 -21.16 23.11
N LEU A 301 -11.57 -22.43 22.91
CA LEU A 301 -11.27 -23.51 23.84
C LEU A 301 -9.77 -23.83 23.91
N VAL A 302 -9.08 -23.85 22.76
CA VAL A 302 -7.63 -24.09 22.69
C VAL A 302 -6.85 -22.94 23.37
N LEU A 303 -7.25 -21.69 23.13
CA LEU A 303 -6.64 -20.53 23.79
C LEU A 303 -6.84 -20.55 25.30
N GLY A 304 -8.05 -20.90 25.77
CA GLY A 304 -8.34 -21.05 27.20
C GLY A 304 -7.47 -22.10 27.90
N LEU A 305 -7.27 -23.25 27.25
CA LEU A 305 -6.41 -24.32 27.76
C LEU A 305 -4.93 -23.92 27.82
N GLY A 306 -4.44 -23.19 26.81
CA GLY A 306 -3.07 -22.67 26.78
C GLY A 306 -2.78 -21.72 27.95
N VAL A 307 -3.68 -20.76 28.20
CA VAL A 307 -3.54 -19.80 29.31
C VAL A 307 -3.56 -20.53 30.67
N ALA A 308 -4.43 -21.52 30.85
CA ALA A 308 -4.50 -22.30 32.08
C ALA A 308 -3.18 -23.03 32.38
N MET A 309 -2.54 -23.64 31.36
CA MET A 309 -1.24 -24.30 31.54
C MET A 309 -0.12 -23.33 31.94
N VAL A 310 -0.08 -22.11 31.37
CA VAL A 310 0.91 -21.09 31.73
C VAL A 310 0.75 -20.63 33.19
N VAL A 311 -0.48 -20.49 33.66
CA VAL A 311 -0.75 -20.10 35.06
C VAL A 311 -0.35 -21.20 36.04
N VAL A 312 -0.64 -22.48 35.73
CA VAL A 312 -0.28 -23.62 36.59
C VAL A 312 1.23 -23.81 36.68
N THR A 313 1.94 -23.69 35.56
CA THR A 313 3.41 -23.79 35.52
C THR A 313 4.08 -22.64 36.28
N ARG A 314 3.56 -21.41 36.17
CA ARG A 314 4.03 -20.27 36.99
C ARG A 314 3.77 -20.46 38.48
N ARG A 315 2.63 -21.06 38.87
CA ARG A 315 2.34 -21.36 40.29
C ARG A 315 3.28 -22.40 40.86
N ARG A 316 3.60 -23.46 40.11
CA ARG A 316 4.57 -24.49 40.53
C ARG A 316 6.00 -23.97 40.72
N LYS A 317 6.38 -22.88 40.04
CA LYS A 317 7.72 -22.29 40.19
C LYS A 317 7.85 -21.37 41.42
N ARG A 318 6.74 -21.02 42.08
CA ARG A 318 6.71 -20.13 43.25
C ARG A 318 6.44 -20.87 44.58
N ALA A 319 6.14 -22.16 44.53
CA ALA A 319 6.01 -23.04 45.69
C ALA A 319 7.25 -23.94 45.76
#